data_AF-A0AA42CSY6-F1
#
_entry.id   AF-A0AA42CSY6-F1
#
_cell.length_a   1.000
_cell.length_b   1.000
_cell.length_c   1.000
_cell.angle_alpha   90.00
_cell.angle_beta   90.00
_cell.angle_gamma   90.00
#
_symmetry.space_group_name_H-M   'P 1'
#
loop_
_entity.id
_entity.type
_entity.pdbx_description
1 polymer ?
#
loop_
_entity_poly.entity_id
_entity_poly.type
_entity_poly.pdbx_seq_one_letter_code
_entity_poly.pdbx_strand_id
1 'polypeptide(L)' 'MIALPGGTFTMGSERFYPEEAPVRRVRVDPFRIDAAPVTNRAFARFVA' A
#
# COMPACT_ATOMS: atom_id res chain seq x y z
N MET A 1 -6.69 3.53 10.72
CA MET A 1 -5.29 3.43 10.26
C MET A 1 -4.41 2.61 11.20
N ILE A 2 -3.70 1.63 10.64
CA ILE A 2 -2.64 0.81 11.24
C ILE A 2 -1.29 1.50 11.01
N ALA A 3 -0.43 1.58 12.02
CA ALA A 3 0.93 2.11 11.88
C ALA A 3 1.90 1.02 11.41
N LEU A 4 2.67 1.32 10.38
CA LEU A 4 3.72 0.45 9.85
C LEU A 4 5.08 1.15 10.02
N PRO A 5 6.11 0.45 10.51
CA PRO A 5 7.42 1.05 10.80
C PRO A 5 8.21 1.42 9.53
N GLY A 6 7.72 1.06 8.34
CA GLY A 6 8.49 1.16 7.10
C GLY A 6 9.65 0.17 7.07
N GLY A 7 10.72 0.51 6.33
CA GLY A 7 11.91 -0.32 6.18
C GLY A 7 12.19 -0.69 4.72
N THR A 8 13.09 -1.65 4.52
CA THR A 8 13.49 -2.11 3.19
C THR A 8 12.96 -3.51 2.92
N PHE A 9 12.20 -3.66 1.85
CA PHE A 9 11.62 -4.94 1.42
C PHE A 9 11.88 -5.20 -0.06
N THR A 10 11.49 -6.39 -0.51
CA THR A 10 11.63 -6.84 -1.89
C THR A 10 10.27 -6.73 -2.58
N MET A 11 10.17 -5.86 -3.59
CA MET A 11 8.95 -5.53 -4.32
C MET A 11 9.02 -6.05 -5.75
N GLY A 12 7.92 -6.58 -6.26
CA GLY A 12 7.80 -7.17 -7.61
C GLY A 12 7.67 -8.69 -7.60
N SER A 13 7.53 -9.29 -8.78
CA SER A 13 7.39 -10.73 -8.99
C SER A 13 8.03 -11.18 -10.29
N GLU A 14 8.68 -12.35 -10.28
CA GLU A 14 9.18 -13.03 -11.49
C GLU A 14 8.28 -14.22 -11.91
N ARG A 15 7.16 -14.46 -11.21
CA ARG A 15 6.37 -15.69 -11.33
C ARG A 15 4.97 -15.51 -11.92
N PHE A 16 4.50 -14.29 -12.07
CA PHE A 16 3.14 -13.97 -12.48
C PHE A 16 3.15 -13.12 -13.75
N TYR A 17 2.64 -11.89 -13.67
CA TYR A 17 2.54 -11.03 -14.83
C TYR A 17 3.88 -10.37 -15.17
N PRO A 18 4.25 -10.25 -16.46
CA PRO A 18 5.53 -9.64 -16.86
C PRO A 18 5.73 -8.21 -16.33
N GLU A 19 4.65 -7.42 -16.21
CA GLU A 19 4.69 -6.05 -15.71
C GLU A 19 4.96 -5.93 -14.20
N GLU A 20 4.85 -7.03 -13.44
CA GLU A 20 5.22 -7.06 -12.03
C GLU A 20 6.73 -7.24 -11.81
N ALA A 21 7.48 -7.58 -12.87
CA ALA A 21 8.93 -7.67 -12.85
C ALA A 21 9.59 -6.28 -13.10
N PRO A 22 10.86 -6.08 -12.72
CA PRO A 22 11.70 -7.00 -11.96
C PRO A 22 11.49 -6.88 -10.46
N VAL A 23 11.89 -7.93 -9.74
CA VAL A 23 12.03 -7.88 -8.29
C VAL A 23 13.16 -6.93 -7.89
N ARG A 24 12.86 -5.95 -7.03
CA ARG A 24 13.83 -4.94 -6.56
C ARG A 24 13.70 -4.60 -5.07
N ARG A 25 14.81 -4.13 -4.48
CA ARG A 25 14.84 -3.63 -3.09
C ARG A 25 14.30 -2.20 -3.04
N VAL A 26 13.28 -1.99 -2.22
CA VAL A 26 12.64 -0.67 -2.02
C VAL A 26 12.67 -0.33 -0.55
N ARG A 27 12.99 0.93 -0.23
CA ARG A 27 12.88 1.51 1.11
C ARG A 27 11.68 2.43 1.18
N VAL A 28 10.88 2.31 2.23
CA VAL A 28 9.80 3.25 2.56
C VAL A 28 9.98 3.76 3.99
N ASP A 29 9.60 5.01 4.21
CA ASP A 29 9.55 5.61 5.54
C ASP A 29 8.37 5.06 6.35
N PRO A 30 8.35 5.24 7.68
CA PRO A 30 7.19 4.88 8.49
C PRO A 30 5.93 5.59 8.02
N PHE A 31 4.82 4.86 7.94
CA PHE A 31 3.54 5.40 7.48
C PHE A 31 2.36 4.71 8.15
N ARG A 32 1.15 5.19 7.89
CA ARG A 32 -0.08 4.55 8.35
C ARG A 32 -0.97 4.20 7.15
N ILE A 33 -1.66 3.07 7.22
CA ILE A 33 -2.59 2.61 6.19
C ILE A 33 -3.92 2.21 6.81
N ASP A 34 -5.05 2.47 6.14
CA ASP A 34 -6.33 2.00 6.65
C ASP A 34 -6.50 0.49 6.49
N ALA A 35 -7.11 -0.13 7.50
CA ALA A 35 -7.37 -1.57 7.52
C ALA A 35 -8.52 -1.98 6.57
N ALA A 36 -9.33 -1.01 6.15
CA ALA A 36 -10.46 -1.20 5.27
C ALA A 36 -10.54 -0.05 4.25
N PRO A 37 -11.11 -0.29 3.05
CA PRO A 37 -11.34 0.78 2.08
C PRO A 37 -12.27 1.88 2.60
N VAL A 38 -12.21 3.05 1.97
CA VAL A 38 -13.16 4.13 2.23
C VAL A 38 -14.58 3.64 1.91
N THR A 39 -15.51 3.89 2.84
CA THR A 39 -16.92 3.51 2.66
C THR A 39 -17.72 4.66 2.03
N ASN A 40 -18.84 4.34 1.37
CA ASN A 40 -19.77 5.35 0.86
C ASN A 40 -20.23 6.34 1.94
N ARG A 41 -20.45 5.86 3.18
CA ARG A 41 -20.78 6.72 4.31
C ARG A 41 -19.63 7.67 4.67
N ALA A 42 -18.39 7.19 4.65
CA ALA A 42 -17.22 8.03 4.92
C ALA A 42 -17.03 9.09 3.82
N PHE A 43 -17.20 8.70 2.56
CA PHE A 43 -17.14 9.62 1.43
C PHE A 43 -18.27 10.66 1.45
N ALA A 44 -19.51 10.25 1.79
CA ALA A 44 -20.65 11.16 1.93
C ALA A 44 -20.40 12.27 2.97
N ARG A 45 -19.70 11.96 4.07
CA ARG A 45 -19.28 12.97 5.07
C ARG A 45 -18.18 13.90 4.59
N PHE A 46 -17.39 13.50 3.59
CA PHE A 46 -16.32 14.32 3.03
C PHE A 46 -16.86 15.36 2.03
N VAL A 47 -17.89 15.00 1.25
CA VAL A 47 -18.46 15.87 0.21
C VAL A 47 -19.58 16.80 0.70
N ALA A 48 -20.10 16.58 1.91
CA ALA A 48 -21.14 17.40 2.53
C ALA A 48 -20.56 18.70 3.11
#